data_AF-A0A8S9IIV4-F1
#
_entry.id   AF-A0A8S9IIV4-F1
#
_cell.length_a   1.000
_cell.length_b   1.000
_cell.length_c   1.000
_cell.angle_alpha   90.00
_cell.angle_beta   90.00
_cell.angle_gamma   90.00
#
_symmetry.space_group_name_H-M   'P 1'
#
loop_
_entity.id
_entity.type
_entity.pdbx_description
1 polymer ?
#
loop_
_entity_poly.entity_id
_entity_poly.type
_entity_poly.pdbx_seq_one_letter_code
_entity_poly.pdbx_strand_id
1 'polypeptide(L)'
;MEEKLKYLSLVGAGALIGSVSTVALLKLLSRSSVKQQHDETPLTKLLEKNPTTTTVTAAIGQDLLADEIVSEHLTRNIQFFDLEAQRKVTGSYVVVIGLGGVGSHAASMLLRSGVGKLLLVDFDQVSLSSLNRHAVATRADVGIPKAVCLKKHFSAIFPECHVEAKVLLYDSSSEEEILSGNPDFVLDCIDNIDTKVWLS
;
A
#
# COMPACT_ATOMS: atom_id res chain seq x y z
N MET A 1 -13.00 -29.79 -44.57
CA MET A 1 -12.88 -28.32 -44.78
C MET A 1 -14.08 -27.55 -44.21
N GLU A 2 -15.22 -28.20 -43.94
CA GLU A 2 -16.44 -27.57 -43.42
C GLU A 2 -16.49 -27.34 -41.90
N GLU A 3 -15.62 -27.98 -41.09
CA GLU A 3 -15.63 -27.76 -39.63
C GLU A 3 -14.98 -26.43 -39.18
N LYS A 4 -14.05 -25.88 -39.97
CA LYS A 4 -13.39 -24.60 -39.63
C LYS A 4 -14.29 -23.36 -39.81
N LEU A 5 -15.42 -23.49 -40.52
CA LEU A 5 -16.32 -22.36 -40.80
C LEU A 5 -17.39 -22.15 -39.70
N LYS A 6 -17.70 -23.17 -38.89
CA LYS A 6 -18.66 -23.06 -37.76
C LYS A 6 -18.07 -22.42 -36.50
N TYR A 7 -16.76 -22.57 -36.27
CA TYR A 7 -16.10 -21.94 -35.12
C TYR A 7 -15.90 -20.43 -35.30
N LEU A 8 -15.76 -19.95 -36.55
CA LEU A 8 -15.56 -18.53 -36.81
C LEU A 8 -16.86 -17.70 -36.69
N SER A 9 -18.04 -18.32 -36.88
CA SER A 9 -19.32 -17.65 -36.65
C SER A 9 -19.73 -17.59 -35.18
N LEU A 10 -19.24 -18.50 -34.33
CA LEU A 10 -19.56 -18.50 -32.90
C LEU A 10 -18.71 -17.50 -32.08
N VAL A 11 -17.48 -17.23 -32.52
CA VAL A 11 -16.61 -16.22 -31.88
C VAL A 11 -17.02 -14.78 -32.29
N GLY A 12 -17.70 -14.62 -33.44
CA GLY A 12 -18.17 -13.32 -33.92
C GLY A 12 -19.44 -12.77 -33.25
N ALA A 13 -20.20 -13.58 -32.51
CA ALA A 13 -21.46 -13.15 -31.89
C ALA A 13 -21.34 -12.74 -30.41
N GLY A 14 -20.22 -13.04 -29.74
CA GLY A 14 -20.01 -12.73 -28.32
C GLY A 14 -19.43 -11.35 -28.01
N ALA A 15 -18.87 -10.65 -29.01
CA ALA A 15 -18.11 -9.41 -28.80
C ALA A 15 -18.87 -8.12 -29.13
N LEU A 16 -20.15 -8.19 -29.51
CA LEU A 16 -20.94 -7.03 -29.98
C LEU A 16 -22.12 -6.63 -29.08
N ILE A 17 -22.38 -7.35 -27.98
CA ILE A 17 -23.47 -7.01 -27.04
C ILE A 17 -22.95 -6.30 -25.77
N GLY A 18 -21.63 -6.19 -25.59
CA GLY A 18 -21.02 -5.62 -24.38
C GLY A 18 -20.76 -4.11 -24.36
N SER A 19 -20.76 -3.42 -25.51
CA SER A 19 -20.28 -2.02 -25.59
C SER A 19 -21.40 -0.97 -25.61
N VAL A 20 -22.62 -1.33 -26.00
CA VAL A 20 -23.76 -0.38 -26.00
C VAL A 20 -24.41 -0.30 -24.61
N SER A 21 -24.33 -1.38 -23.81
CA SER A 21 -24.97 -1.45 -22.49
C SER A 21 -24.28 -0.57 -21.43
N THR A 22 -22.95 -0.46 -21.47
CA THR A 22 -22.16 0.32 -20.50
C THR A 22 -22.37 1.83 -20.63
N VAL A 23 -22.48 2.36 -21.85
CA VAL A 23 -22.70 3.80 -22.07
C VAL A 23 -24.14 4.21 -21.69
N ALA A 24 -25.13 3.36 -21.95
CA ALA A 24 -26.51 3.58 -21.52
C ALA A 24 -26.64 3.54 -19.98
N LEU A 25 -25.94 2.60 -19.33
CA LEU A 25 -25.90 2.48 -17.87
C LEU A 25 -25.25 3.72 -17.21
N LEU A 26 -24.16 4.24 -17.78
CA LEU A 26 -23.50 5.48 -17.31
C LEU A 26 -24.40 6.71 -17.43
N LYS A 27 -25.25 6.80 -18.47
CA LYS A 27 -26.22 7.90 -18.61
C LYS A 27 -27.42 7.77 -17.67
N LEU A 28 -27.79 6.55 -17.27
CA LEU A 28 -28.83 6.28 -16.28
C LEU A 28 -28.38 6.60 -14.84
N LEU A 29 -27.11 6.35 -14.51
CA LEU A 29 -26.55 6.65 -13.20
C LEU A 29 -26.28 8.15 -12.95
N SER A 30 -26.20 8.97 -14.01
CA SER A 30 -25.89 10.41 -13.93
C SER A 30 -27.12 11.33 -13.72
N ARG A 31 -28.33 10.81 -13.46
CA ARG A 31 -29.54 11.66 -13.33
C ARG A 31 -30.24 11.66 -11.98
N SER A 32 -29.67 11.02 -10.97
CA SER A 32 -30.23 11.05 -9.62
C SER A 32 -29.49 12.06 -8.74
N SER A 33 -29.78 13.35 -8.90
CA SER A 33 -29.50 14.34 -7.85
C SER A 33 -30.34 13.96 -6.62
N VAL A 34 -29.69 13.36 -5.63
CA VAL A 34 -30.30 13.10 -4.31
C VAL A 34 -30.29 14.41 -3.54
N LYS A 35 -31.49 14.93 -3.29
CA LYS A 35 -31.78 16.06 -2.41
C LYS A 35 -31.50 15.59 -0.97
N GLN A 36 -30.50 16.16 -0.31
CA GLN A 36 -30.25 15.90 1.11
C GLN A 36 -31.35 16.55 1.95
N GLN A 37 -32.11 15.71 2.67
CA GLN A 37 -33.04 16.11 3.72
C GLN A 37 -32.43 15.61 5.03
N HIS A 38 -32.16 16.53 5.96
CA HIS A 38 -31.62 16.26 7.30
C HIS A 38 -32.65 15.45 8.09
N ASP A 39 -32.29 14.23 8.50
CA ASP A 39 -32.98 13.54 9.59
C ASP A 39 -31.94 12.69 10.35
N GLU A 40 -31.75 12.99 11.63
CA GLU A 40 -30.75 12.33 12.47
C GLU A 40 -31.14 10.87 12.72
N THR A 41 -30.23 9.94 12.40
CA THR A 41 -30.43 8.50 12.64
C THR A 41 -29.63 8.01 13.84
N PRO A 42 -30.10 6.99 14.58
CA PRO A 42 -29.75 6.67 15.96
C PRO A 42 -28.43 5.88 16.13
N LEU A 43 -27.42 6.11 15.27
CA LEU A 43 -26.11 5.46 15.37
C LEU A 43 -25.22 6.03 16.48
N THR A 44 -25.51 7.24 16.96
CA THR A 44 -24.76 7.89 18.04
C THR A 44 -24.86 7.16 19.38
N LYS A 45 -25.87 6.31 19.58
CA LYS A 45 -26.06 5.56 20.84
C LYS A 45 -25.31 4.23 20.93
N LEU A 46 -24.67 3.76 19.85
CA LEU A 46 -23.93 2.49 19.85
C LEU A 46 -22.42 2.64 20.08
N LEU A 47 -21.91 3.87 20.13
CA LEU A 47 -20.48 4.15 20.33
C LEU A 47 -20.06 4.25 21.81
N GLU A 48 -21.00 4.28 22.76
CA GLU A 48 -20.70 4.45 24.19
C GLU A 48 -20.49 3.13 24.97
N LYS A 49 -20.53 1.97 24.32
CA LYS A 49 -20.26 0.68 24.96
C LYS A 49 -19.25 -0.13 24.16
N ASN A 50 -17.96 0.12 24.40
CA ASN A 50 -16.91 -0.90 24.37
C ASN A 50 -15.67 -0.39 25.10
N PRO A 51 -15.31 -0.97 26.26
CA PRO A 51 -14.04 -0.69 26.92
C PRO A 51 -12.99 -1.69 26.43
N THR A 52 -12.18 -1.31 25.44
CA THR A 52 -10.87 -1.93 25.12
C THR A 52 -10.14 -1.13 24.06
N THR A 53 -9.70 0.07 24.41
CA THR A 53 -8.52 0.66 23.75
C THR A 53 -7.30 0.04 24.43
N THR A 54 -6.94 -1.18 24.02
CA THR A 54 -5.62 -1.72 24.34
C THR A 54 -4.62 -0.97 23.48
N THR A 55 -3.95 0.01 24.08
CA THR A 55 -2.74 0.60 23.55
C THR A 55 -1.70 -0.51 23.41
N VAL A 56 -1.53 -1.06 22.20
CA VAL A 56 -0.41 -1.97 21.90
C VAL A 56 0.81 -1.09 21.66
N THR A 57 1.51 -0.78 22.75
CA THR A 57 2.92 -0.40 22.69
C THR A 57 3.66 -1.61 22.13
N ALA A 58 4.31 -1.45 20.98
CA ALA A 58 5.09 -2.50 20.32
C ALA A 58 6.10 -3.12 21.31
N ALA A 59 5.77 -4.29 21.82
CA ALA A 59 6.66 -5.11 22.61
C ALA A 59 7.61 -5.81 21.64
N ILE A 60 8.83 -5.31 21.55
CA ILE A 60 9.96 -6.03 20.96
C ILE A 60 10.05 -7.37 21.71
N GLY A 61 9.69 -8.47 21.05
CA GLY A 61 9.85 -9.83 21.58
C GLY A 61 8.58 -10.70 21.65
N GLN A 62 7.41 -10.24 21.20
CA GLN A 62 6.25 -11.12 21.03
C GLN A 62 6.14 -11.61 19.58
N ASP A 63 5.83 -12.90 19.39
CA ASP A 63 5.55 -13.48 18.07
C ASP A 63 4.28 -12.84 17.50
N LEU A 64 4.46 -11.95 16.52
CA LEU A 64 3.35 -11.21 15.91
C LEU A 64 2.31 -12.15 15.27
N LEU A 65 2.74 -13.32 14.80
CA LEU A 65 1.86 -14.32 14.18
C LEU A 65 1.04 -15.11 15.20
N ALA A 66 1.27 -14.92 16.51
CA ALA A 66 0.40 -15.47 17.54
C ALA A 66 -0.94 -14.71 17.65
N ASP A 67 -1.01 -13.49 17.12
CA ASP A 67 -2.27 -12.75 17.00
C ASP A 67 -3.12 -13.34 15.86
N GLU A 68 -4.38 -13.66 16.15
CA GLU A 68 -5.29 -14.30 15.20
C GLU A 68 -5.62 -13.41 14.00
N ILE A 69 -5.76 -12.09 14.20
CA ILE A 69 -6.05 -11.14 13.13
C ILE A 69 -4.84 -11.02 12.21
N VAL A 70 -3.64 -10.90 12.77
CA VAL A 70 -2.41 -10.82 11.97
C VAL A 70 -2.17 -12.12 11.21
N SER A 71 -2.33 -13.27 11.87
CA SER A 71 -2.19 -14.57 11.23
C SER A 71 -3.16 -14.71 10.06
N GLU A 72 -4.42 -14.30 10.24
CA GLU A 72 -5.42 -14.37 9.17
C GLU A 72 -5.11 -13.39 8.02
N HIS A 73 -4.68 -12.18 8.33
CA HIS A 73 -4.26 -11.19 7.32
C HIS A 73 -3.12 -11.72 6.43
N LEU A 74 -2.19 -12.48 7.00
CA LEU A 74 -1.03 -13.04 6.30
C LEU A 74 -1.21 -14.50 5.86
N THR A 75 -2.40 -15.09 6.00
CA THR A 75 -2.66 -16.52 5.72
C THR A 75 -2.14 -16.97 4.35
N ARG A 76 -2.30 -16.15 3.31
CA ARG A 76 -1.82 -16.50 1.95
C ARG A 76 -0.30 -16.51 1.82
N ASN A 77 0.38 -15.63 2.53
CA ASN A 77 1.84 -15.59 2.55
C ASN A 77 2.37 -16.80 3.33
N ILE A 78 1.75 -17.13 4.47
CA ILE A 78 2.09 -18.31 5.28
C ILE A 78 1.90 -19.60 4.47
N GLN A 79 0.81 -19.72 3.69
CA GLN A 79 0.59 -20.89 2.82
C GLN A 79 1.65 -21.04 1.72
N PHE A 80 2.23 -19.94 1.25
CA PHE A 80 3.24 -19.94 0.20
C PHE A 80 4.66 -20.16 0.75
N PHE A 81 5.02 -19.47 1.82
CA PHE A 81 6.36 -19.50 2.39
C PHE A 81 6.57 -20.56 3.47
N ASP A 82 5.51 -20.98 4.16
CA ASP A 82 5.50 -21.58 5.50
C ASP A 82 5.57 -20.57 6.66
N LEU A 83 5.25 -21.05 7.87
CA LEU A 83 5.16 -20.22 9.07
C LEU A 83 6.52 -19.70 9.54
N GLU A 84 7.58 -20.51 9.45
CA GLU A 84 8.92 -20.13 9.89
C GLU A 84 9.53 -19.07 8.96
N ALA A 85 9.31 -19.21 7.65
CA ALA A 85 9.70 -18.22 6.68
C ALA A 85 8.90 -16.92 6.87
N GLN A 86 7.59 -16.99 7.14
CA GLN A 86 6.80 -15.80 7.44
C GLN A 86 7.30 -15.09 8.71
N ARG A 87 7.70 -15.83 9.75
CA ARG A 87 8.30 -15.26 10.96
C ARG A 87 9.55 -14.43 10.66
N LYS A 88 10.39 -14.89 9.72
CA LYS A 88 11.56 -14.13 9.27
C LYS A 88 11.16 -12.84 8.55
N VAL A 89 10.12 -12.88 7.71
CA VAL A 89 9.58 -11.68 7.05
C VAL A 89 9.07 -10.69 8.09
N THR A 90 8.24 -11.13 9.04
CA THR A 90 7.73 -10.27 10.13
C THR A 90 8.82 -9.77 11.07
N GLY A 91 9.93 -10.48 11.20
CA GLY A 91 11.08 -10.03 11.99
C GLY A 91 12.01 -9.06 11.26
N SER A 92 11.84 -8.87 9.95
CA SER A 92 12.78 -8.11 9.13
C SER A 92 12.62 -6.59 9.26
N TYR A 93 13.75 -5.89 9.13
CA TYR A 93 13.86 -4.46 9.00
C TYR A 93 14.37 -4.07 7.60
N VAL A 94 13.56 -3.33 6.86
CA VAL A 94 13.88 -2.89 5.50
C VAL A 94 13.87 -1.37 5.38
N VAL A 95 14.91 -0.83 4.76
CA VAL A 95 15.01 0.60 4.40
C VAL A 95 14.69 0.76 2.92
N VAL A 96 13.82 1.70 2.56
CA VAL A 96 13.48 2.02 1.16
C VAL A 96 13.84 3.47 0.89
N ILE A 97 14.73 3.69 -0.07
CA ILE A 97 15.27 5.01 -0.40
C ILE A 97 14.77 5.43 -1.77
N GLY A 98 14.07 6.56 -1.83
CA GLY A 98 13.31 6.99 -3.00
C GLY A 98 11.93 6.35 -3.01
N LEU A 99 10.88 7.16 -2.98
CA LEU A 99 9.48 6.76 -2.84
C LEU A 99 8.64 7.28 -4.01
N GLY A 100 9.26 7.35 -5.19
CA GLY A 100 8.60 7.63 -6.46
C GLY A 100 7.76 6.44 -6.96
N GLY A 101 7.71 6.24 -8.28
CA GLY A 101 6.89 5.18 -8.87
C GLY A 101 7.28 3.76 -8.45
N VAL A 102 8.59 3.48 -8.36
CA VAL A 102 9.10 2.16 -7.97
C VAL A 102 9.05 1.97 -6.46
N GLY A 103 9.70 2.87 -5.71
CA GLY A 103 9.85 2.70 -4.26
C GLY A 103 8.54 2.74 -3.49
N SER A 104 7.55 3.55 -3.90
CA SER A 104 6.23 3.54 -3.25
C SER A 104 5.52 2.19 -3.40
N HIS A 105 5.63 1.55 -4.58
CA HIS A 105 5.07 0.21 -4.81
C HIS A 105 5.87 -0.86 -4.07
N ALA A 106 7.20 -0.81 -4.12
CA ALA A 106 8.05 -1.75 -3.40
C ALA A 106 7.77 -1.72 -1.88
N ALA A 107 7.75 -0.53 -1.29
CA ALA A 107 7.40 -0.34 0.12
C ALA A 107 5.98 -0.85 0.45
N SER A 108 5.00 -0.60 -0.43
CA SER A 108 3.64 -1.08 -0.20
C SER A 108 3.54 -2.61 -0.28
N MET A 109 4.32 -3.25 -1.14
CA MET A 109 4.36 -4.71 -1.24
C MET A 109 5.10 -5.32 -0.04
N LEU A 110 6.21 -4.73 0.41
CA LEU A 110 6.90 -5.15 1.63
C LEU A 110 5.99 -5.10 2.85
N LEU A 111 5.26 -4.00 3.03
CA LEU A 111 4.26 -3.87 4.10
C LEU A 111 3.21 -4.99 4.03
N ARG A 112 2.62 -5.21 2.85
CA ARG A 112 1.58 -6.23 2.63
C ARG A 112 2.10 -7.67 2.71
N SER A 113 3.40 -7.88 2.52
CA SER A 113 4.07 -9.15 2.78
C SER A 113 4.26 -9.42 4.27
N GLY A 114 4.06 -8.41 5.12
CA GLY A 114 4.16 -8.51 6.58
C GLY A 114 5.52 -8.11 7.13
N VAL A 115 6.34 -7.32 6.41
CA VAL A 115 7.61 -6.80 6.97
C VAL A 115 7.34 -6.03 8.27
N GLY A 116 8.07 -6.36 9.33
CA GLY A 116 7.79 -5.83 10.67
C GLY A 116 8.29 -4.41 10.89
N LYS A 117 9.36 -4.00 10.20
CA LYS A 117 9.88 -2.63 10.30
C LYS A 117 10.25 -2.05 8.95
N LEU A 118 9.79 -0.84 8.69
CA LEU A 118 10.10 -0.08 7.48
C LEU A 118 10.64 1.31 7.83
N LEU A 119 11.77 1.68 7.21
CA LEU A 119 12.21 3.07 7.14
C LEU A 119 12.01 3.58 5.71
N LEU A 120 11.17 4.61 5.58
CA LEU A 120 10.83 5.23 4.30
C LEU A 120 11.59 6.55 4.16
N VAL A 121 12.45 6.65 3.15
CA VAL A 121 13.29 7.84 2.94
C VAL A 121 13.00 8.47 1.58
N ASP A 122 12.52 9.71 1.57
CA ASP A 122 12.38 10.52 0.35
C ASP A 122 12.24 12.00 0.75
N PHE A 123 12.96 12.89 0.07
CA PHE A 123 12.91 14.34 0.28
C PHE A 123 11.75 15.02 -0.47
N ASP A 124 11.20 14.37 -1.49
CA ASP A 124 10.15 14.94 -2.33
C ASP A 124 8.78 14.95 -1.66
N GLN A 125 7.92 15.81 -2.21
CA GLN A 125 6.49 15.84 -1.92
C GLN A 125 5.68 15.16 -3.03
N VAL A 126 4.47 14.72 -2.68
CA VAL A 126 3.49 14.24 -3.64
C VAL A 126 3.08 15.41 -4.55
N SER A 127 3.21 15.22 -5.86
CA SER A 127 2.76 16.17 -6.88
C SER A 127 1.59 15.61 -7.68
N LEU A 128 0.81 16.46 -8.36
CA LEU A 128 -0.28 15.99 -9.24
C LEU A 128 0.21 15.01 -10.31
N SER A 129 1.40 15.24 -10.87
CA SER A 129 1.99 14.36 -11.89
C SER A 129 2.55 13.07 -11.32
N SER A 130 2.77 12.96 -10.01
CA SER A 130 3.17 11.72 -9.35
C SER A 130 2.01 10.74 -9.17
N LEU A 131 0.76 11.23 -9.11
CA LEU A 131 -0.43 10.42 -8.83
C LEU A 131 -0.71 9.34 -9.89
N ASN A 132 -0.15 9.45 -11.10
CA ASN A 132 -0.32 8.44 -12.13
C ASN A 132 0.44 7.13 -11.85
N ARG A 133 1.37 7.14 -10.89
CA ARG A 133 2.28 6.01 -10.61
C ARG A 133 2.66 5.83 -9.14
N HIS A 134 2.25 6.73 -8.25
CA HIS A 134 2.53 6.58 -6.82
C HIS A 134 1.53 5.60 -6.19
N ALA A 135 2.00 4.65 -5.40
CA ALA A 135 1.22 3.46 -5.02
C ALA A 135 -0.11 3.75 -4.30
N VAL A 136 -0.12 4.69 -3.34
CA VAL A 136 -1.28 4.95 -2.46
C VAL A 136 -1.69 6.41 -2.38
N ALA A 137 -0.93 7.31 -3.00
CA ALA A 137 -1.17 8.74 -2.85
C ALA A 137 -2.43 9.16 -3.60
N THR A 138 -3.19 10.07 -3.00
CA THR A 138 -4.43 10.60 -3.58
C THR A 138 -4.31 12.10 -3.83
N ARG A 139 -5.35 12.70 -4.45
CA ARG A 139 -5.41 14.16 -4.63
C ARG A 139 -5.35 14.94 -3.31
N ALA A 140 -5.80 14.34 -2.21
CA ALA A 140 -5.75 14.95 -0.89
C ALA A 140 -4.34 14.97 -0.30
N ASP A 141 -3.42 14.17 -0.83
CA ASP A 141 -2.05 14.05 -0.33
C ASP A 141 -1.07 14.95 -1.09
N VAL A 142 -1.52 15.70 -2.10
CA VAL A 142 -0.65 16.63 -2.87
C VAL A 142 -0.06 17.70 -1.95
N GLY A 143 1.26 17.89 -2.03
CA GLY A 143 2.04 18.78 -1.15
C GLY A 143 2.48 18.12 0.16
N ILE A 144 2.06 16.90 0.46
CA ILE A 144 2.56 16.14 1.61
C ILE A 144 3.87 15.44 1.20
N PRO A 145 4.92 15.41 2.06
CA PRO A 145 6.11 14.60 1.80
C PRO A 145 5.75 13.13 1.51
N LYS A 146 6.35 12.54 0.48
CA LYS A 146 6.02 11.17 0.03
C LYS A 146 6.20 10.14 1.15
N ALA A 147 7.29 10.25 1.92
CA ALA A 147 7.56 9.38 3.06
C ALA A 147 6.46 9.45 4.13
N VAL A 148 6.00 10.67 4.46
CA VAL A 148 4.93 10.90 5.43
C VAL A 148 3.58 10.41 4.90
N CYS A 149 3.30 10.64 3.61
CA CYS A 149 2.12 10.14 2.92
C CYS A 149 2.05 8.60 3.04
N LEU A 150 3.12 7.88 2.67
CA LEU A 150 3.15 6.43 2.76
C LEU A 150 2.98 5.95 4.20
N LYS A 151 3.69 6.53 5.17
CA LYS A 151 3.53 6.17 6.59
C LYS A 151 2.07 6.27 7.05
N LYS A 152 1.38 7.38 6.73
CA LYS A 152 -0.04 7.57 7.06
C LYS A 152 -0.92 6.46 6.48
N HIS A 153 -0.75 6.14 5.20
CA HIS A 153 -1.53 5.11 4.52
C HIS A 153 -1.19 3.70 5.04
N PHE A 154 0.08 3.44 5.36
CA PHE A 154 0.56 2.15 5.83
C PHE A 154 0.03 1.82 7.22
N SER A 155 -0.03 2.80 8.13
CA SER A 155 -0.64 2.62 9.45
C SER A 155 -2.13 2.23 9.39
N ALA A 156 -2.82 2.51 8.28
CA ALA A 156 -4.19 2.07 8.06
C ALA A 156 -4.28 0.68 7.40
N ILE A 157 -3.21 0.22 6.74
CA ILE A 157 -3.18 -1.07 6.03
C ILE A 157 -2.68 -2.18 6.95
N PHE A 158 -1.57 -1.98 7.64
CA PHE A 158 -0.96 -2.98 8.52
C PHE A 158 -0.34 -2.26 9.74
N PRO A 159 -1.15 -1.95 10.78
CA PRO A 159 -0.75 -1.14 11.92
C PRO A 159 0.34 -1.79 12.79
N GLU A 160 0.55 -3.09 12.66
CA GLU A 160 1.56 -3.85 13.39
C GLU A 160 2.98 -3.59 12.87
N CYS A 161 3.14 -3.11 11.63
CA CYS A 161 4.44 -2.71 11.10
C CYS A 161 4.90 -1.39 11.75
N HIS A 162 6.12 -1.40 12.26
CA HIS A 162 6.78 -0.18 12.72
C HIS A 162 7.30 0.62 11.52
N VAL A 163 6.55 1.64 11.11
CA VAL A 163 6.89 2.50 9.97
C VAL A 163 7.47 3.84 10.42
N GLU A 164 8.70 4.10 10.02
CA GLU A 164 9.38 5.39 10.16
C GLU A 164 9.47 6.11 8.81
N ALA A 165 9.38 7.44 8.84
CA ALA A 165 9.47 8.28 7.67
C ALA A 165 10.53 9.36 7.89
N LYS A 166 11.51 9.44 7.00
CA LYS A 166 12.54 10.48 6.99
C LYS A 166 12.44 11.27 5.69
N VAL A 167 12.27 12.58 5.82
CA VAL A 167 12.22 13.51 4.69
C VAL A 167 13.64 14.02 4.44
N LEU A 168 14.47 13.16 3.86
CA LEU A 168 15.90 13.40 3.63
C LEU A 168 16.27 12.98 2.20
N LEU A 169 17.24 13.67 1.62
CA LEU A 169 17.95 13.21 0.43
C LEU A 169 19.03 12.24 0.91
N TYR A 170 19.21 11.13 0.21
CA TYR A 170 20.33 10.23 0.50
C TYR A 170 21.63 10.80 -0.09
N ASP A 171 22.59 11.08 0.78
CA ASP A 171 23.94 11.53 0.47
C ASP A 171 24.90 11.13 1.60
N SER A 172 26.19 11.44 1.45
CA SER A 172 27.23 11.10 2.44
C SER A 172 26.99 11.71 3.82
N SER A 173 26.20 12.77 3.93
CA SER A 173 25.90 13.42 5.21
C SER A 173 24.73 12.75 5.96
N SER A 174 23.88 12.03 5.25
CA SER A 174 22.67 11.38 5.77
C SER A 174 22.78 9.86 5.85
N GLU A 175 23.78 9.26 5.20
CA GLU A 175 23.99 7.80 5.16
C GLU A 175 24.03 7.16 6.55
N GLU A 176 24.86 7.71 7.46
CA GLU A 176 24.96 7.19 8.83
C GLU A 176 23.60 7.25 9.53
N GLU A 177 22.86 8.35 9.36
CA GLU A 177 21.54 8.50 9.95
C GLU A 177 20.51 7.51 9.37
N ILE A 178 20.59 7.19 8.07
CA ILE A 178 19.65 6.30 7.38
C ILE A 178 19.97 4.82 7.69
N LEU A 179 21.25 4.48 7.82
CA LEU A 179 21.71 3.09 7.93
C LEU A 179 22.10 2.66 9.36
N SER A 180 22.16 3.57 10.33
CA SER A 180 22.53 3.31 11.74
C SER A 180 21.71 2.23 12.47
N GLY A 181 20.59 1.77 11.90
CA GLY A 181 19.71 0.77 12.50
C GLY A 181 19.98 -0.70 12.12
N ASN A 182 21.07 -1.01 11.41
CA ASN A 182 21.39 -2.35 10.89
C ASN A 182 20.22 -3.00 10.12
N PRO A 183 19.79 -2.41 9.00
CA PRO A 183 18.73 -3.01 8.18
C PRO A 183 19.15 -4.36 7.61
N ASP A 184 18.22 -5.31 7.54
CA ASP A 184 18.42 -6.59 6.85
C ASP A 184 18.54 -6.37 5.34
N PHE A 185 17.80 -5.39 4.82
CA PHE A 185 17.80 -5.01 3.42
C PHE A 185 17.67 -3.50 3.23
N VAL A 186 18.36 -2.99 2.21
CA VAL A 186 18.21 -1.62 1.71
C VAL A 186 17.77 -1.70 0.25
N LEU A 187 16.68 -1.03 -0.08
CA LEU A 187 16.17 -0.93 -1.45
C LEU A 187 16.53 0.44 -2.01
N ASP A 188 17.43 0.44 -3.00
CA ASP A 188 17.68 1.59 -3.86
C ASP A 188 16.54 1.76 -4.87
N CYS A 189 15.76 2.82 -4.71
CA CYS A 189 14.70 3.21 -5.64
C CYS A 189 14.91 4.65 -6.14
N ILE A 190 16.15 5.15 -6.09
CA ILE A 190 16.50 6.52 -6.51
C ILE A 190 16.53 6.60 -8.05
N ASP A 191 15.91 7.64 -8.59
CA ASP A 191 15.78 7.87 -10.04
C ASP A 191 16.84 8.81 -10.62
N ASN A 192 17.70 9.39 -9.78
CA ASN A 192 18.85 10.19 -10.22
C ASN A 192 20.12 9.35 -10.35
N ILE A 193 20.72 9.37 -11.53
CA ILE A 193 21.98 8.67 -11.85
C ILE A 193 23.13 9.14 -10.95
N ASP A 194 23.18 10.42 -10.59
CA ASP A 194 24.27 10.97 -9.77
C ASP A 194 24.24 10.45 -8.32
N THR A 195 23.04 10.16 -7.79
CA THR A 195 22.87 9.60 -6.44
C THR A 195 23.02 8.08 -6.43
N LYS A 196 22.68 7.41 -7.53
CA LYS A 196 22.74 5.94 -7.66
C LYS A 196 24.16 5.36 -7.49
N VAL A 197 25.19 6.10 -7.89
CA VAL A 197 26.59 5.68 -7.77
C VAL A 197 27.05 5.58 -6.30
N TRP A 198 26.35 6.22 -5.36
CA TRP A 198 26.71 6.19 -3.94
C TRP A 198 26.18 4.97 -3.18
N LEU A 199 25.19 4.26 -3.72
CA LEU A 199 24.57 3.10 -3.05
C LEU A 199 25.07 1.73 -3.57
N SER A 200 26.00 1.75 -4.55
CA SER A 200 26.52 0.56 -5.24
C SER A 200 27.89 0.14 -4.75
#